data_AF-A0A6I1LD95-F1
#
_entry.id   AF-A0A6I1LD95-F1
#
_cell.length_a   1.000
_cell.length_b   1.000
_cell.length_c   1.000
_cell.angle_alpha   90.00
_cell.angle_beta   90.00
_cell.angle_gamma   90.00
#
_symmetry.space_group_name_H-M   'P 1'
#
loop_
_entity.id
_entity.type
_entity.pdbx_description
1 polymer ?
#
loop_
_entity_poly.entity_id
_entity_poly.type
_entity_poly.pdbx_seq_one_letter_code
_entity_poly.pdbx_strand_id
1 'polypeptide(L)'
;MIKFTSGTTYEVYAQPYTPNSKTIATGTMAAGATSITTAGVTFNISGTPGAGDQFAVGAISNKNENALDTLSQLRKALETPADGNLVAQNNLKDVMAKTIGNLNNASAQIDQVRGSIGARQNALDLQTAENTSLGTANESTMSSLANVDVGQAAINLQLQQTMLQASQLAFVKISQLNLFSRL
;
A
#
# COMPACT_ATOMS: atom_id res chain seq x y z
N MET A 1 5.56 -34.24 -0.08
CA MET A 1 4.42 -35.20 0.01
C MET A 1 4.72 -36.20 1.10
N ILE A 2 3.75 -36.47 1.96
CA ILE A 2 3.84 -37.42 3.07
C ILE A 2 2.91 -38.59 2.74
N LYS A 3 3.43 -39.82 2.77
CA LYS A 3 2.68 -41.05 2.51
C LYS A 3 2.73 -41.94 3.73
N PHE A 4 1.58 -42.38 4.21
CA PHE A 4 1.48 -43.33 5.30
C PHE A 4 1.66 -44.75 4.76
N THR A 5 2.58 -45.51 5.36
CA THR A 5 2.79 -46.94 5.07
C THR A 5 2.07 -47.84 6.07
N SER A 6 1.71 -47.30 7.24
CA SER A 6 0.80 -47.89 8.21
C SER A 6 0.09 -46.76 8.97
N GLY A 7 -0.70 -47.08 10.00
CA GLY A 7 -1.39 -46.05 10.80
C GLY A 7 -0.48 -45.13 11.61
N THR A 8 0.81 -45.45 11.73
CA THR A 8 1.79 -44.62 12.46
C THR A 8 3.06 -44.37 11.66
N THR A 9 3.43 -45.22 10.71
CA THR A 9 4.65 -45.06 9.92
C THR A 9 4.38 -44.27 8.64
N TYR A 10 5.27 -43.33 8.34
CA TYR A 10 5.16 -42.48 7.16
C TYR A 10 6.51 -42.26 6.47
N GLU A 11 6.42 -41.95 5.19
CA GLU A 11 7.52 -41.66 4.31
C GLU A 11 7.30 -40.30 3.64
N VAL A 12 8.37 -39.54 3.48
CA VAL A 12 8.34 -38.18 2.93
C VAL A 12 9.06 -38.18 1.59
N TYR A 13 8.39 -37.64 0.58
CA TYR A 13 8.83 -37.58 -0.79
C TYR A 13 8.86 -36.13 -1.30
N ALA A 14 9.82 -35.81 -2.18
CA ALA A 14 9.75 -34.57 -2.97
C ALA A 14 8.54 -34.62 -3.91
N GLN A 15 7.99 -33.45 -4.19
CA GLN A 15 7.03 -33.29 -5.28
C GLN A 15 7.76 -32.86 -6.57
N PRO A 16 7.37 -33.36 -7.76
CA PRO A 16 6.29 -34.33 -8.00
C PRO A 16 6.65 -35.77 -7.58
N TYR A 17 5.67 -36.51 -7.03
CA TYR A 17 5.82 -37.92 -6.63
C TYR A 17 5.62 -38.83 -7.85
N THR A 18 6.53 -39.79 -8.02
CA THR A 18 6.41 -40.88 -8.99
C THR A 18 6.63 -42.21 -8.25
N PRO A 19 6.16 -43.35 -8.78
CA PRO A 19 6.41 -44.66 -8.15
C PRO A 19 7.89 -44.98 -7.92
N ASN A 20 8.80 -44.35 -8.68
CA ASN A 20 10.25 -44.53 -8.57
C ASN A 20 10.93 -43.45 -7.71
N SER A 21 10.16 -42.54 -7.09
CA SER A 21 10.70 -41.47 -6.24
C SER A 21 11.34 -42.07 -4.98
N LYS A 22 12.56 -41.62 -4.64
CA LYS A 22 13.22 -41.99 -3.38
C LYS A 22 12.65 -41.20 -2.21
N THR A 23 12.60 -41.84 -1.04
CA THR A 23 12.24 -41.17 0.21
C THR A 23 13.33 -40.17 0.59
N ILE A 24 12.89 -39.01 1.08
CA ILE A 24 13.76 -37.94 1.61
C ILE A 24 13.88 -38.08 3.12
N ALA A 25 12.80 -38.51 3.76
CA ALA A 25 12.76 -38.82 5.18
C ALA A 25 11.74 -39.91 5.43
N THR A 26 11.89 -40.60 6.55
CA THR A 26 10.93 -41.58 7.07
C THR A 26 10.74 -41.31 8.54
N GLY A 27 9.55 -41.60 9.07
CA GLY A 27 9.28 -41.40 10.48
C GLY A 27 8.16 -42.30 10.98
N THR A 28 8.01 -42.32 12.30
CA THR A 28 6.91 -42.98 12.99
C THR A 28 6.30 -41.99 13.94
N MET A 29 4.97 -41.83 13.89
CA MET A 29 4.22 -41.04 14.84
C MET A 29 4.29 -41.70 16.21
N ALA A 30 4.64 -40.92 17.23
CA ALA A 30 4.53 -41.38 18.61
C ALA A 30 3.06 -41.69 18.94
N ALA A 31 2.85 -42.62 19.88
CA ALA A 31 1.50 -42.96 20.32
C ALA A 31 0.77 -41.70 20.85
N GLY A 32 -0.42 -41.42 20.32
CA GLY A 32 -1.20 -40.22 20.66
C GLY A 32 -0.71 -38.92 20.04
N ALA A 33 0.32 -38.93 19.19
CA ALA A 33 0.75 -37.74 18.47
C ALA A 33 -0.33 -37.30 17.45
N THR A 34 -0.60 -36.00 17.41
CA THR A 34 -1.56 -35.37 16.47
C THR A 34 -0.87 -34.47 15.45
N SER A 35 0.46 -34.54 15.37
CA SER A 35 1.23 -33.79 14.38
C SER A 35 2.51 -34.51 13.97
N ILE A 36 2.98 -34.19 12.77
CA ILE A 36 4.26 -34.61 12.21
C ILE A 36 5.04 -33.35 11.84
N THR A 37 6.27 -33.22 12.32
CA THR A 37 7.19 -32.20 11.84
C THR A 37 8.26 -32.86 10.97
N THR A 38 8.33 -32.45 9.71
CA THR A 38 9.34 -32.93 8.76
C THR A 38 9.74 -31.81 7.80
N ALA A 39 11.01 -31.78 7.40
CA ALA A 39 11.55 -30.76 6.49
C ALA A 39 11.20 -29.31 6.91
N GLY A 40 11.14 -29.04 8.22
CA GLY A 40 10.83 -27.72 8.78
C GLY A 40 9.34 -27.33 8.78
N VAL A 41 8.44 -28.21 8.34
CA VAL A 41 6.99 -27.98 8.31
C VAL A 41 6.31 -28.88 9.32
N THR A 42 5.42 -28.31 10.13
CA THR A 42 4.54 -29.07 11.03
C THR A 42 3.18 -29.27 10.37
N PHE A 43 2.78 -30.54 10.26
CA PHE A 43 1.50 -30.97 9.73
C PHE A 43 0.65 -31.57 10.85
N ASN A 44 -0.54 -31.01 11.07
CA ASN A 44 -1.49 -31.53 12.05
C ASN A 44 -2.36 -32.61 11.40
N ILE A 45 -2.52 -33.73 12.10
CA ILE A 45 -3.30 -34.88 11.65
C ILE A 45 -4.46 -35.05 12.61
N SER A 46 -5.66 -35.16 12.04
CA SER A 46 -6.85 -35.57 12.76
C SER A 46 -7.28 -36.95 12.30
N GLY A 47 -7.69 -37.81 13.24
CA GLY A 47 -8.00 -39.21 12.97
C GLY A 47 -6.77 -40.11 12.90
N THR A 48 -6.98 -41.38 12.53
CA THR A 48 -5.91 -42.38 12.36
C THR A 48 -5.71 -42.62 10.86
N PRO A 49 -4.55 -42.25 10.29
CA PRO A 49 -4.25 -42.51 8.89
C PRO A 49 -4.30 -44.01 8.55
N GLY A 50 -4.69 -44.33 7.33
CA GLY A 50 -4.61 -45.67 6.76
C GLY A 50 -3.28 -45.91 6.03
N ALA A 51 -2.93 -47.19 5.85
CA ALA A 51 -1.84 -47.54 4.94
C ALA A 51 -2.21 -47.13 3.51
N GLY A 52 -1.36 -46.33 2.87
CA GLY A 52 -1.58 -45.79 1.54
C GLY A 52 -2.13 -44.36 1.49
N ASP A 53 -2.49 -43.76 2.63
CA ASP A 53 -2.93 -42.37 2.69
C ASP A 53 -1.81 -41.40 2.30
N GLN A 54 -2.16 -40.35 1.56
CA GLN A 54 -1.20 -39.44 0.95
C GLN A 54 -1.61 -37.98 1.16
N PHE A 55 -0.69 -37.21 1.72
CA PHE A 55 -0.86 -35.79 1.96
C PHE A 55 0.19 -35.00 1.15
N ALA A 56 -0.30 -34.25 0.19
CA ALA A 56 0.51 -33.42 -0.68
C ALA A 56 0.86 -32.10 0.00
N VAL A 57 1.96 -32.06 0.75
CA VAL A 57 2.59 -30.79 1.16
C VAL A 57 3.42 -30.29 -0.01
N GLY A 58 2.93 -29.25 -0.67
CA GLY A 58 3.68 -28.46 -1.64
C GLY A 58 4.04 -27.12 -1.03
N ALA A 59 5.23 -26.60 -1.35
CA ALA A 59 5.42 -25.15 -1.29
C ALA A 59 4.26 -24.57 -2.08
N ILE A 60 3.42 -23.77 -1.43
CA ILE A 60 2.32 -23.08 -2.07
C ILE A 60 2.98 -22.31 -3.21
N SER A 61 2.98 -22.85 -4.43
CA SER A 61 3.18 -22.01 -5.59
C SER A 61 2.12 -20.96 -5.42
N ASN A 62 2.52 -19.71 -5.49
CA ASN A 62 1.73 -18.49 -5.41
C ASN A 62 0.57 -18.51 -6.42
N LYS A 63 -0.34 -19.48 -6.29
CA LYS A 63 -1.66 -19.49 -6.88
C LYS A 63 -2.34 -18.44 -6.02
N ASN A 64 -2.25 -17.21 -6.50
CA ASN A 64 -3.10 -16.12 -6.08
C ASN A 64 -4.53 -16.58 -6.35
N GLU A 65 -5.06 -17.45 -5.48
CA GLU A 65 -6.45 -17.87 -5.52
C GLU A 65 -7.25 -16.63 -5.18
N ASN A 66 -8.01 -16.16 -6.15
CA ASN A 66 -8.88 -15.03 -5.93
C ASN A 66 -9.87 -15.40 -4.80
N ALA A 67 -10.27 -14.42 -3.99
CA ALA A 67 -11.32 -14.63 -2.99
C ALA A 67 -12.61 -15.18 -3.63
N LEU A 68 -12.94 -14.75 -4.85
CA LEU A 68 -14.08 -15.25 -5.63
C LEU A 68 -13.91 -16.72 -6.05
N ASP A 69 -12.71 -17.12 -6.47
CA ASP A 69 -12.43 -18.53 -6.79
C ASP A 69 -12.47 -19.41 -5.54
N THR A 70 -11.98 -18.87 -4.42
CA THR A 70 -12.07 -19.51 -3.11
C THR A 70 -13.53 -19.73 -2.71
N LEU A 71 -14.40 -18.73 -2.86
CA LEU A 71 -15.83 -18.85 -2.60
C LEU A 71 -16.52 -19.83 -3.55
N SER A 72 -16.14 -19.83 -4.82
CA SER A 72 -16.65 -20.78 -5.83
C SER A 72 -16.27 -22.22 -5.49
N GLN A 73 -15.02 -22.46 -5.06
CA GLN A 73 -14.54 -23.76 -4.58
C GLN A 73 -15.30 -24.21 -3.33
N LEU A 74 -15.53 -23.32 -2.36
CA LEU A 74 -16.31 -23.61 -1.17
C LEU A 74 -17.75 -24.00 -1.53
N ARG A 75 -18.41 -23.22 -2.39
CA ARG A 75 -19.78 -23.53 -2.83
C ARG A 75 -19.86 -24.93 -3.45
N LYS A 76 -18.95 -25.23 -4.38
CA LYS A 76 -18.89 -26.54 -5.05
C LYS A 76 -18.68 -27.68 -4.05
N ALA A 77 -17.84 -27.48 -3.03
CA ALA A 77 -17.63 -28.48 -1.98
C ALA A 77 -18.88 -28.69 -1.11
N LEU A 78 -19.61 -27.62 -0.77
CA LEU A 78 -20.87 -27.69 -0.01
C LEU A 78 -22.02 -28.31 -0.82
N GLU A 79 -22.02 -28.15 -2.14
CA GLU A 79 -23.01 -28.76 -3.05
C GLU A 79 -22.73 -30.25 -3.32
N THR A 80 -21.56 -30.76 -2.94
CA THR A 80 -21.18 -32.16 -3.16
C THR A 80 -21.62 -33.03 -1.96
N PRO A 81 -22.46 -34.06 -2.14
CA PRO A 81 -22.86 -34.95 -1.05
C PRO A 81 -21.66 -35.64 -0.41
N ALA A 82 -21.54 -35.55 0.92
CA ALA A 82 -20.45 -36.15 1.70
C ALA A 82 -20.93 -37.21 2.69
N ASP A 83 -22.23 -37.43 2.82
CA ASP A 83 -22.80 -38.35 3.80
C ASP A 83 -22.40 -39.80 3.51
N GLY A 84 -21.97 -40.51 4.55
CA GLY A 84 -21.54 -41.91 4.46
C GLY A 84 -20.19 -42.15 3.76
N ASN A 85 -19.52 -41.10 3.24
CA ASN A 85 -18.22 -41.22 2.57
C ASN A 85 -17.14 -40.44 3.33
N LEU A 86 -16.26 -41.15 4.04
CA LEU A 86 -15.19 -40.57 4.85
C LEU A 86 -14.22 -39.70 4.03
N VAL A 87 -13.91 -40.10 2.79
CA VAL A 87 -13.02 -39.33 1.89
C VAL A 87 -13.68 -38.00 1.51
N ALA A 88 -14.97 -38.02 1.17
CA ALA A 88 -15.72 -36.81 0.84
C ALA A 88 -15.84 -35.86 2.04
N GLN A 89 -16.06 -36.38 3.26
CA GLN A 89 -16.09 -35.56 4.47
C GLN A 89 -14.73 -34.92 4.80
N ASN A 90 -13.64 -35.67 4.65
CA ASN A 90 -12.30 -35.13 4.87
C ASN A 90 -11.96 -34.06 3.82
N ASN A 91 -12.28 -34.29 2.55
CA ASN A 91 -12.10 -33.29 1.49
C ASN A 91 -12.93 -32.02 1.76
N LEU A 92 -14.16 -32.15 2.27
CA LEU A 92 -14.96 -30.98 2.66
C LEU A 92 -14.28 -30.16 3.77
N LYS A 93 -13.77 -30.82 4.81
CA LYS A 93 -13.03 -30.15 5.91
C LYS A 93 -11.78 -29.46 5.40
N ASP A 94 -11.04 -30.08 4.49
CA ASP A 94 -9.83 -29.50 3.89
C ASP A 94 -10.16 -28.26 3.05
N VAL A 95 -11.22 -28.32 2.23
CA VAL A 95 -11.68 -27.15 1.45
C VAL A 95 -12.13 -26.02 2.38
N MET A 96 -12.83 -26.32 3.48
CA MET A 96 -13.21 -25.31 4.47
C MET A 96 -11.99 -24.66 5.13
N ALA A 97 -11.02 -25.45 5.59
CA ALA A 97 -9.79 -24.93 6.20
C ALA A 97 -9.01 -24.06 5.22
N LYS A 98 -8.88 -24.50 3.96
CA LYS A 98 -8.24 -23.74 2.88
C LYS A 98 -8.99 -22.43 2.61
N THR A 99 -10.33 -22.46 2.60
CA THR A 99 -11.16 -21.28 2.37
C THR A 99 -10.96 -20.23 3.46
N ILE A 100 -10.98 -20.64 4.73
CA ILE A 100 -10.72 -19.74 5.86
C ILE A 100 -9.34 -19.10 5.74
N GLY A 101 -8.30 -19.91 5.46
CA GLY A 101 -6.94 -19.39 5.26
C GLY A 101 -6.84 -18.38 4.11
N ASN A 102 -7.44 -18.70 2.97
CA ASN A 102 -7.44 -17.83 1.80
C ASN A 102 -8.20 -16.51 2.04
N LEU A 103 -9.37 -16.56 2.69
CA LEU A 103 -10.15 -15.35 2.99
C LEU A 103 -9.45 -14.47 4.03
N ASN A 104 -8.79 -15.05 5.03
CA ASN A 104 -7.96 -14.29 5.97
C ASN A 104 -6.80 -13.58 5.26
N ASN A 105 -6.12 -14.28 4.35
CA ASN A 105 -5.07 -13.67 3.53
C ASN A 105 -5.62 -12.55 2.64
N ALA A 106 -6.79 -12.73 2.03
CA ALA A 106 -7.43 -11.70 1.23
C ALA A 106 -7.79 -10.47 2.07
N SER A 107 -8.34 -10.67 3.28
CA SER A 107 -8.61 -9.58 4.22
C SER A 107 -7.34 -8.84 4.61
N ALA A 108 -6.26 -9.56 4.94
CA ALA A 108 -4.98 -8.96 5.27
C ALA A 108 -4.41 -8.15 4.10
N GLN A 109 -4.55 -8.61 2.86
CA GLN A 109 -4.14 -7.84 1.67
C GLN A 109 -4.96 -6.55 1.52
N ILE A 110 -6.27 -6.61 1.75
CA ILE A 110 -7.13 -5.40 1.76
C ILE A 110 -6.65 -4.42 2.84
N ASP A 111 -6.33 -4.90 4.04
CA ASP A 111 -5.84 -4.07 5.15
C ASP A 111 -4.52 -3.39 4.81
N GLN A 112 -3.58 -4.12 4.20
CA GLN A 112 -2.31 -3.57 3.73
C GLN A 112 -2.51 -2.45 2.71
N VAL A 113 -3.41 -2.68 1.73
CA VAL A 113 -3.73 -1.66 0.72
C VAL A 113 -4.39 -0.43 1.36
N ARG A 114 -5.34 -0.62 2.28
CA ARG A 114 -5.97 0.49 3.02
C ARG A 114 -4.94 1.29 3.82
N GLY A 115 -4.02 0.62 4.50
CA GLY A 115 -2.91 1.26 5.20
C GLY A 115 -2.01 2.07 4.26
N SER A 116 -1.68 1.52 3.08
CA SER A 116 -0.90 2.23 2.05
C SER A 116 -1.62 3.46 1.51
N ILE A 117 -2.93 3.38 1.28
CA ILE A 117 -3.77 4.52 0.87
C ILE A 117 -3.76 5.60 1.95
N GLY A 118 -3.92 5.23 3.23
CA GLY A 118 -3.85 6.17 4.34
C GLY A 118 -2.50 6.88 4.45
N ALA A 119 -1.40 6.15 4.24
CA ALA A 119 -0.07 6.76 4.20
C ALA A 119 0.08 7.76 3.03
N ARG A 120 -0.46 7.44 1.85
CA ARG A 120 -0.47 8.37 0.70
C ARG A 120 -1.34 9.59 0.96
N GLN A 121 -2.48 9.43 1.64
CA GLN A 121 -3.32 10.55 2.03
C GLN A 121 -2.57 11.51 2.96
N ASN A 122 -1.89 11.00 3.99
CA ASN A 122 -1.06 11.83 4.87
C ASN A 122 0.04 12.59 4.11
N ALA A 123 0.67 11.94 3.13
CA ALA A 123 1.66 12.60 2.28
C ALA A 123 1.06 13.72 1.42
N LEU A 124 -0.15 13.54 0.90
CA LEU A 124 -0.87 14.57 0.14
C LEU A 124 -1.30 15.75 1.03
N ASP A 125 -1.75 15.48 2.25
CA ASP A 125 -2.11 16.52 3.22
C ASP A 125 -0.88 17.38 3.58
N LEU A 126 0.26 16.73 3.83
CA LEU A 126 1.54 17.42 4.04
C LEU A 126 1.93 18.28 2.82
N GLN A 127 1.87 17.70 1.62
CA GLN A 127 2.21 18.41 0.39
C GLN A 127 1.28 19.63 0.16
N THR A 128 0.02 19.52 0.52
CA THR A 128 -0.96 20.61 0.44
C THR A 128 -0.62 21.75 1.40
N ALA A 129 -0.21 21.43 2.63
CA ALA A 129 0.23 22.42 3.61
C ALA A 129 1.53 23.12 3.16
N GLU A 130 2.47 22.38 2.57
CA GLU A 130 3.69 22.93 1.98
C GLU A 130 3.39 23.88 0.82
N ASN A 131 2.52 23.47 -0.11
CA ASN A 131 2.11 24.31 -1.24
C ASN A 131 1.43 25.61 -0.78
N THR A 132 0.60 25.53 0.25
CA THR A 132 -0.03 26.72 0.87
C THR A 132 1.04 27.65 1.43
N SER A 133 2.01 27.10 2.16
CA SER A 133 3.12 27.88 2.75
C SER A 133 3.98 28.54 1.67
N LEU A 134 4.31 27.83 0.59
CA LEU A 134 5.02 28.36 -0.56
C LEU A 134 4.24 29.47 -1.27
N GLY A 135 2.92 29.30 -1.42
CA GLY A 135 2.03 30.32 -1.95
C GLY A 135 2.10 31.62 -1.15
N THR A 136 1.97 31.53 0.18
CA THR A 136 2.09 32.70 1.07
C THR A 136 3.48 33.33 1.03
N ALA A 137 4.55 32.54 0.99
CA ALA A 137 5.91 33.05 0.89
C ALA A 137 6.15 33.80 -0.43
N ASN A 138 5.62 33.27 -1.54
CA ASN A 138 5.67 33.93 -2.84
C ASN A 138 4.87 35.23 -2.84
N GLU A 139 3.67 35.24 -2.27
CA GLU A 139 2.85 36.45 -2.15
C GLU A 139 3.54 37.53 -1.30
N SER A 140 4.15 37.14 -0.18
CA SER A 140 4.95 38.05 0.65
C SER A 140 6.16 38.60 -0.12
N THR A 141 6.87 37.76 -0.86
CA THR A 141 8.04 38.17 -1.65
C THR A 141 7.64 39.11 -2.78
N MET A 142 6.57 38.80 -3.52
CA MET A 142 6.03 39.67 -4.55
C MET A 142 5.56 41.01 -3.98
N SER A 143 4.89 41.00 -2.83
CA SER A 143 4.49 42.21 -2.11
C SER A 143 5.71 43.08 -1.78
N SER A 144 6.79 42.51 -1.24
CA SER A 144 8.02 43.26 -0.96
C SER A 144 8.74 43.79 -2.20
N LEU A 145 8.60 43.13 -3.36
CA LEU A 145 9.22 43.57 -4.63
C LEU A 145 8.37 44.60 -5.39
N ALA A 146 7.05 44.44 -5.37
CA ALA A 146 6.13 45.18 -6.23
C ALA A 146 5.42 46.33 -5.52
N ASN A 147 5.25 46.28 -4.20
CA ASN A 147 4.64 47.39 -3.48
C ASN A 147 5.58 48.58 -3.45
N VAL A 148 5.16 49.65 -4.12
CA VAL A 148 5.70 50.98 -3.90
C VAL A 148 5.41 51.37 -2.45
N ASP A 149 6.44 51.71 -1.69
CA ASP A 149 6.28 52.34 -0.38
C ASP A 149 5.55 53.67 -0.58
N VAL A 150 4.25 53.68 -0.33
CA VAL A 150 3.36 54.84 -0.54
C VAL A 150 3.81 56.06 0.26
N GLY A 151 4.49 55.87 1.40
CA GLY A 151 5.06 56.96 2.18
C GLY A 151 6.22 57.63 1.45
N GLN A 152 7.20 56.82 1.02
CA GLN A 152 8.34 57.33 0.26
C GLN A 152 7.93 57.89 -1.12
N ALA A 153 6.98 57.25 -1.80
CA ALA A 153 6.48 57.70 -3.08
C ALA A 153 5.71 59.02 -2.98
N ALA A 154 4.90 59.21 -1.93
CA ALA A 154 4.22 60.48 -1.68
C ALA A 154 5.21 61.62 -1.42
N ILE A 155 6.28 61.36 -0.64
CA ILE A 155 7.34 62.35 -0.39
C ILE A 155 8.05 62.71 -1.70
N ASN A 156 8.46 61.70 -2.49
CA ASN A 156 9.12 61.92 -3.77
C ASN A 156 8.23 62.70 -4.74
N LEU A 157 6.94 62.36 -4.82
CA LEU A 157 5.96 63.05 -5.65
C LEU A 157 5.79 64.51 -5.20
N GLN A 158 5.69 64.76 -3.90
CA GLN A 158 5.58 66.12 -3.37
C GLN A 158 6.82 66.95 -3.70
N LEU A 159 8.02 66.37 -3.53
CA LEU A 159 9.28 67.01 -3.88
C LEU A 159 9.34 67.35 -5.38
N GLN A 160 8.93 66.42 -6.24
CA GLN A 160 8.86 66.64 -7.69
C GLN A 160 7.86 67.75 -8.06
N GLN A 161 6.69 67.79 -7.42
CA GLN A 161 5.72 68.87 -7.60
C GLN A 161 6.27 70.23 -7.15
N THR A 162 6.94 70.30 -6.00
CA THR A 162 7.58 71.53 -5.52
C THR A 162 8.68 72.00 -6.47
N MET A 163 9.53 71.09 -6.97
CA MET A 163 10.55 71.43 -7.98
C MET A 163 9.93 71.92 -9.28
N LEU A 164 8.83 71.31 -9.73
CA LEU A 164 8.10 71.74 -10.93
C LEU A 164 7.55 73.15 -10.76
N GLN A 165 6.90 73.43 -9.63
CA GLN A 165 6.38 74.77 -9.31
C GLN A 165 7.50 75.82 -9.24
N ALA A 166 8.62 75.48 -8.59
CA ALA A 166 9.79 76.36 -8.51
C ALA A 166 10.38 76.65 -9.91
N SER A 167 10.48 75.63 -10.76
CA SER A 167 10.98 75.76 -12.14
C SER A 167 10.05 76.64 -12.99
N GLN A 168 8.74 76.49 -12.84
CA GLN A 168 7.75 77.34 -13.51
C GLN A 168 7.87 78.80 -13.06
N LEU A 169 8.01 79.04 -11.74
CA LEU A 169 8.20 80.39 -11.21
C LEU A 169 9.51 81.03 -11.71
N ALA A 170 10.60 80.26 -11.73
CA ALA A 170 11.89 80.71 -12.26
C ALA A 170 11.81 81.05 -13.76
N PHE A 171 11.13 80.22 -14.56
CA PHE A 171 10.91 80.49 -15.98
C PHE A 171 10.12 81.78 -16.22
N VAL A 172 9.05 82.03 -15.45
CA VAL A 172 8.28 83.27 -15.52
C VAL A 172 9.15 84.48 -15.17
N LYS A 173 9.95 84.38 -14.10
CA LYS A 173 10.86 85.47 -13.67
C LYS A 173 11.93 85.77 -14.72
N ILE A 174 12.55 84.75 -15.31
CA ILE A 174 13.54 84.92 -16.38
C ILE A 174 12.90 85.52 -17.64
N SER A 175 11.70 85.06 -18.01
CA SER A 175 10.97 85.60 -19.18
C SER A 175 10.59 87.08 -19.00
N GLN A 176 10.22 87.50 -17.77
CA GLN A 176 9.97 88.91 -17.45
C GLN A 176 11.23 89.78 -17.53
N LEU A 177 12.38 89.28 -17.08
CA LEU A 177 13.66 90.01 -17.15
C LEU A 177 14.13 90.22 -18.61
N ASN A 178 13.85 89.28 -19.51
CA ASN A 178 14.24 89.40 -20.92
C ASN A 178 13.35 90.36 -21.73
N LEU A 179 12.08 90.52 -21.35
CA LEU A 179 11.12 91.38 -22.06
C LEU A 179 11.17 92.85 -21.61
N PHE A 180 11.59 93.12 -20.37
CA PHE A 180 11.83 94.49 -19.88
C PHE A 180 13.28 94.97 -20.04
N SER A 181 14.24 94.10 -20.37
CA SER A 181 15.62 94.52 -20.68
C SER A 181 15.84 94.94 -22.14
N ARG A 182 14.78 94.93 -22.97
CA ARG A 182 14.83 95.32 -24.40
C ARG A 182 13.90 96.47 -24.78
N LEU A 183 13.34 97.19 -23.81
CA LEU A 183 12.71 98.51 -23.96
C LEU A 183 13.54 99.53 -23.20
#